data_AF-A0A4U1GBG9-F1
#
_entry.id   AF-A0A4U1GBG9-F1
#
_cell.length_a   1.000
_cell.length_b   1.000
_cell.length_c   1.000
_cell.angle_alpha   90.00
_cell.angle_beta   90.00
_cell.angle_gamma   90.00
#
_symmetry.space_group_name_H-M   'P 1'
#
loop_
_entity.id
_entity.type
_entity.pdbx_description
1 polymer ?
#
loop_
_entity_poly.entity_id
_entity_poly.type
_entity_poly.pdbx_seq_one_letter_code
_entity_poly.pdbx_strand_id
1 'polypeptide(L)'
;MSQHTEHTHDEHAHGEHAALSKKKIWQVFGILLAITVIEFIIALWAIPGKHMTQHIGNYVYIALTLLKAFYIVAYFMHLKFEKVGLQVCLSVVFIFIFYFIVLMLIEGGYLHLHMPLV
;
A
#
# COMPACT_ATOMS: atom_id res chain seq x y z
N MET A 1 -18.63 30.82 56.99
CA MET A 1 -17.61 30.88 55.92
C MET A 1 -17.79 29.64 55.07
N SER A 2 -18.40 29.78 53.89
CA SER A 2 -18.66 28.66 52.99
C SER A 2 -17.43 28.44 52.13
N GLN A 3 -16.89 27.24 52.18
CA GLN A 3 -15.74 26.82 51.38
C GLN A 3 -16.18 26.78 49.92
N HIS A 4 -15.68 27.73 49.13
CA HIS A 4 -15.88 27.76 47.69
C HIS A 4 -15.06 26.60 47.11
N THR A 5 -15.74 25.53 46.71
CA THR A 5 -15.14 24.47 45.89
C THR A 5 -14.66 25.13 44.60
N GLU A 6 -13.35 25.22 44.44
CA GLU A 6 -12.74 25.48 43.14
C GLU A 6 -13.11 24.31 42.24
N HIS A 7 -14.04 24.53 41.33
CA HIS A 7 -14.18 23.70 40.16
C HIS A 7 -12.94 23.97 39.30
N THR A 8 -11.89 23.18 39.54
CA THR A 8 -10.85 22.93 38.57
C THR A 8 -11.56 22.59 37.28
N HIS A 9 -11.44 23.46 36.27
CA HIS A 9 -11.64 23.05 34.89
C HIS A 9 -10.62 21.92 34.68
N ASP A 10 -11.06 20.68 34.86
CA ASP A 10 -10.55 19.56 34.09
C ASP A 10 -10.62 20.02 32.64
N GLU A 11 -9.50 20.56 32.14
CA GLU A 11 -9.27 20.71 30.73
C GLU A 11 -9.40 19.32 30.16
N HIS A 12 -10.61 19.04 29.69
CA HIS A 12 -10.96 17.88 28.94
C HIS A 12 -9.83 17.62 27.97
N ALA A 13 -9.15 16.50 28.21
CA ALA A 13 -8.23 15.87 27.32
C ALA A 13 -8.78 16.01 25.90
N HIS A 14 -8.26 17.00 25.16
CA HIS A 14 -8.34 17.01 23.73
C HIS A 14 -7.39 15.91 23.30
N GLY A 15 -7.92 14.69 23.39
CA GLY A 15 -7.37 13.49 22.82
C GLY A 15 -6.82 13.87 21.47
N GLU A 16 -5.50 13.78 21.37
CA GLU A 16 -4.69 14.06 20.22
C GLU A 16 -5.28 13.28 19.05
N HIS A 17 -6.20 13.93 18.33
CA HIS A 17 -6.91 13.32 17.23
C HIS A 17 -5.86 13.04 16.17
N ALA A 18 -5.51 11.76 16.07
CA ALA A 18 -4.79 11.12 14.98
C ALA A 18 -5.56 11.22 13.64
N ALA A 19 -6.06 12.40 13.31
CA ALA A 19 -6.60 12.72 12.01
C ALA A 19 -5.42 13.16 11.13
N LEU A 20 -5.00 12.28 10.23
CA LEU A 20 -4.10 12.64 9.13
C LEU A 20 -4.58 13.95 8.51
N SER A 21 -3.75 15.00 8.59
CA SER A 21 -4.08 16.31 8.01
C SER A 21 -4.51 16.15 6.56
N LYS A 22 -5.59 16.84 6.15
CA LYS A 22 -6.09 16.84 4.75
C LYS A 22 -4.96 17.04 3.73
N LYS A 23 -3.93 17.82 4.08
CA LYS A 23 -2.73 18.05 3.27
C LYS A 23 -1.90 16.78 3.05
N LYS A 24 -1.76 15.92 4.06
CA LYS A 24 -1.04 14.64 3.97
C LYS A 24 -1.79 13.61 3.13
N ILE A 25 -3.11 13.55 3.26
CA ILE A 25 -3.96 12.69 2.43
C ILE A 25 -3.79 13.04 0.95
N TRP A 26 -3.87 14.32 0.60
CA TRP A 26 -3.71 14.76 -0.79
C TRP A 26 -2.30 14.53 -1.33
N GLN A 27 -1.28 14.67 -0.49
CA GLN A 27 0.11 14.33 -0.83
C GLN A 27 0.27 12.84 -1.16
N VAL A 28 -0.21 11.96 -0.28
CA VAL A 28 -0.09 10.50 -0.45
C VAL A 28 -0.94 10.02 -1.63
N PHE A 29 -2.15 10.57 -1.79
CA PHE A 29 -2.99 10.33 -2.96
C PHE A 29 -2.27 10.69 -4.27
N GLY A 30 -1.61 11.85 -4.33
CA GLY A 30 -0.85 12.26 -5.51
C GLY A 30 0.31 11.30 -5.84
N ILE A 31 1.03 10.82 -4.83
CA ILE A 31 2.11 9.82 -5.00
C ILE A 31 1.53 8.51 -5.53
N LEU A 32 0.44 8.02 -4.93
CA LEU A 32 -0.21 6.78 -5.35
C LEU A 32 -0.79 6.87 -6.76
N LEU A 33 -1.35 8.02 -7.13
CA LEU A 33 -1.82 8.30 -8.47
C LEU A 33 -0.66 8.28 -9.46
N ALA A 34 0.47 8.93 -9.13
CA ALA A 34 1.66 8.92 -9.97
C ALA A 34 2.20 7.49 -10.19
N ILE A 35 2.32 6.68 -9.13
CA ILE A 35 2.73 5.28 -9.25
C ILE A 35 1.77 4.51 -10.16
N THR A 36 0.47 4.71 -9.99
CA THR A 36 -0.57 4.03 -10.79
C THR A 36 -0.51 4.42 -12.27
N VAL A 37 -0.30 5.71 -12.57
CA VAL A 37 -0.12 6.17 -13.95
C VAL A 37 1.13 5.55 -14.58
N ILE A 38 2.24 5.48 -13.85
CA ILE A 38 3.47 4.83 -14.32
C ILE A 38 3.22 3.33 -14.58
N GLU A 39 2.51 2.64 -13.69
CA GLU A 39 2.12 1.23 -13.87
C GLU A 39 1.33 1.03 -15.18
N PHE A 40 0.33 1.88 -15.46
CA PHE A 40 -0.44 1.80 -16.69
C PHE A 40 0.41 2.09 -17.94
N ILE A 41 1.32 3.05 -17.89
CA ILE A 41 2.25 3.33 -19.00
C ILE A 41 3.15 2.12 -19.26
N ILE A 42 3.66 1.47 -18.21
CA ILE A 42 4.50 0.27 -18.37
C ILE A 42 3.68 -0.87 -18.98
N ALA A 43 2.46 -1.09 -18.48
CA ALA A 43 1.59 -2.18 -18.93
C ALA A 43 1.09 -1.99 -20.37
N LEU A 44 0.66 -0.79 -20.74
CA LEU A 44 0.03 -0.52 -22.04
C LEU A 44 1.00 -0.01 -23.11
N TRP A 45 2.12 0.61 -22.74
CA TRP A 45 3.05 1.23 -23.70
C TRP A 45 4.43 0.56 -23.71
N ALA A 46 5.05 0.33 -22.54
CA ALA A 46 6.41 -0.21 -22.49
C ALA A 46 6.51 -1.70 -22.89
N ILE A 47 5.57 -2.51 -22.42
CA ILE A 47 5.48 -3.94 -22.72
C ILE A 47 5.10 -4.19 -24.21
N PRO A 48 4.01 -3.59 -24.75
CA PRO A 48 3.62 -3.82 -26.14
C PRO A 48 4.57 -3.15 -27.14
N GLY A 49 5.20 -2.03 -26.75
CA GLY A 49 6.11 -1.26 -27.59
C GLY A 49 7.50 -1.88 -27.78
N LYS A 50 7.80 -3.04 -27.18
CA LYS A 50 9.13 -3.71 -27.22
C LYS A 50 10.31 -2.84 -26.76
N HIS A 51 10.08 -1.70 -26.11
CA HIS A 51 11.13 -0.84 -25.58
C HIS A 51 11.85 -1.46 -24.37
N MET A 52 11.25 -2.48 -23.74
CA MET A 52 11.82 -3.21 -22.62
C MET A 52 11.52 -4.72 -22.74
N THR A 53 12.44 -5.57 -22.29
CA THR A 53 12.21 -7.02 -22.24
C THR A 53 11.03 -7.32 -21.31
N GLN A 54 10.10 -8.17 -21.76
CA GLN A 54 8.87 -8.54 -21.04
C GLN A 54 9.12 -8.92 -19.58
N HIS A 55 10.21 -9.66 -19.32
CA HIS A 55 10.59 -10.06 -17.98
C HIS A 55 10.88 -8.85 -17.08
N ILE A 56 11.73 -7.91 -17.52
CA ILE A 56 12.03 -6.70 -16.75
C ILE A 56 10.78 -5.85 -16.54
N GLY A 57 9.93 -5.70 -17.58
CA GLY A 57 8.65 -4.99 -17.48
C GLY A 57 7.75 -5.56 -16.39
N ASN A 58 7.59 -6.88 -16.35
CA ASN A 58 6.77 -7.56 -15.35
C ASN A 58 7.34 -7.41 -13.93
N TYR A 59 8.66 -7.55 -13.73
CA TYR A 59 9.27 -7.38 -12.40
C TYR A 59 9.10 -5.95 -11.86
N VAL A 60 9.33 -4.94 -12.72
CA VAL A 60 9.16 -3.54 -12.33
C VAL A 60 7.70 -3.23 -12.01
N TYR A 61 6.77 -3.73 -12.83
CA TYR A 61 5.34 -3.57 -12.59
C TYR A 61 4.93 -4.17 -11.22
N ILE A 62 5.32 -5.43 -10.95
CA ILE A 62 5.05 -6.10 -9.67
C ILE A 62 5.63 -5.30 -8.49
N ALA A 63 6.87 -4.81 -8.60
CA ALA A 63 7.51 -4.02 -7.56
C ALA A 63 6.75 -2.70 -7.28
N LEU A 64 6.32 -2.00 -8.33
CA LEU A 64 5.51 -0.77 -8.19
C LEU A 64 4.14 -1.06 -7.56
N THR A 65 3.51 -2.19 -7.92
CA THR A 65 2.24 -2.61 -7.30
C THR A 65 2.39 -2.89 -5.82
N LEU A 66 3.47 -3.57 -5.41
CA LEU A 66 3.77 -3.83 -4.00
C LEU A 66 4.05 -2.53 -3.23
N LEU A 67 4.82 -1.61 -3.81
CA LEU A 67 5.08 -0.30 -3.22
C LEU A 67 3.78 0.49 -3.01
N LYS A 68 2.92 0.53 -4.03
CA LYS A 68 1.58 1.11 -3.95
C LYS A 68 0.77 0.51 -2.81
N ALA A 69 0.71 -0.82 -2.73
CA ALA A 69 -0.07 -1.51 -1.71
C ALA A 69 0.45 -1.20 -0.29
N PHE A 70 1.77 -1.15 -0.10
CA PHE A 70 2.38 -0.72 1.16
C PHE A 70 1.98 0.71 1.54
N TYR A 71 2.03 1.66 0.60
CA TYR A 71 1.62 3.05 0.84
C TYR A 71 0.13 3.16 1.20
N ILE A 72 -0.75 2.40 0.55
CA ILE A 72 -2.19 2.38 0.89
C ILE A 72 -2.38 1.92 2.34
N VAL A 73 -1.69 0.87 2.74
CA VAL A 73 -1.89 0.25 4.05
C VAL A 73 -1.28 1.08 5.17
N ALA A 74 -0.11 1.67 4.93
CA ALA A 74 0.54 2.55 5.89
C ALA A 74 -0.22 3.87 6.12
N TYR A 75 -0.84 4.44 5.09
CA TYR A 75 -1.41 5.80 5.16
C TYR A 75 -2.94 5.86 5.09
N PHE A 76 -3.61 5.03 4.30
CA PHE A 76 -5.08 5.03 4.18
C PHE A 76 -5.77 4.09 5.16
N MET A 77 -5.14 2.96 5.51
CA MET A 77 -5.69 2.07 6.55
C MET A 77 -5.31 2.48 7.98
N HIS A 78 -4.67 3.65 8.16
CA HIS A 78 -4.34 4.22 9.47
C HIS A 78 -3.61 3.25 10.44
N LEU A 79 -2.92 2.25 9.92
CA LEU A 79 -2.27 1.20 10.72
C LEU A 79 -1.17 1.70 11.64
N LYS A 80 -0.68 2.93 11.44
CA LYS A 80 0.40 3.49 12.24
C LYS A 80 0.00 3.77 13.70
N PHE A 81 -1.30 3.87 14.00
CA PHE A 81 -1.80 4.19 15.36
C PHE A 81 -2.97 3.30 15.81
N GLU A 82 -3.28 2.23 15.07
CA GLU A 82 -4.42 1.35 15.36
C GLU A 82 -4.03 0.04 16.04
N LYS A 83 -5.04 -0.69 16.53
CA LYS A 83 -4.89 -1.92 17.32
C LYS A 83 -3.96 -2.91 16.62
N VAL A 84 -2.94 -3.37 17.35
CA VAL A 84 -1.92 -4.34 16.89
C VAL A 84 -2.53 -5.56 16.20
N GLY A 85 -3.73 -5.99 16.59
CA GLY A 85 -4.45 -7.09 15.94
C GLY A 85 -4.80 -6.84 14.46
N LEU A 86 -5.22 -5.62 14.09
CA LEU A 86 -5.51 -5.26 12.70
C LEU A 86 -4.23 -5.24 11.86
N GLN A 87 -3.14 -4.74 12.43
CA GLN A 87 -1.84 -4.70 11.78
C GLN A 87 -1.30 -6.11 11.50
N VAL A 88 -1.43 -7.05 12.45
CA VAL A 88 -1.00 -8.44 12.26
C VAL A 88 -1.84 -9.13 11.19
N CYS A 89 -3.16 -8.97 11.22
CA CYS A 89 -4.04 -9.58 10.22
C CYS A 89 -3.68 -9.12 8.81
N LEU A 90 -3.51 -7.81 8.59
CA LEU A 90 -3.11 -7.27 7.29
C LEU A 90 -1.71 -7.72 6.88
N SER A 91 -0.76 -7.75 7.82
CA SER A 91 0.61 -8.21 7.53
C SER A 91 0.65 -9.67 7.05
N VAL A 92 -0.16 -10.55 7.66
CA VAL A 92 -0.27 -11.96 7.23
C VAL A 92 -0.84 -12.05 5.81
N VAL A 93 -1.87 -11.25 5.49
CA VAL A 93 -2.42 -11.20 4.12
C VAL A 93 -1.37 -10.71 3.11
N PHE A 94 -0.54 -9.73 3.47
CA PHE A 94 0.56 -9.26 2.60
C PHE A 94 1.61 -10.34 2.33
N ILE A 95 2.00 -11.10 3.35
CA ILE A 95 2.92 -12.22 3.18
C ILE A 95 2.33 -13.27 2.24
N PHE A 96 1.04 -13.58 2.39
CA PHE A 96 0.35 -14.52 1.51
C PHE A 96 0.31 -14.03 0.06
N ILE A 97 0.00 -12.76 -0.18
CA ILE A 97 0.01 -12.16 -1.53
C ILE A 97 1.42 -12.24 -2.14
N PHE A 98 2.46 -11.92 -1.38
CA PHE A 98 3.84 -12.02 -1.87
C PHE A 98 4.20 -13.46 -2.25
N TYR A 99 3.84 -14.43 -1.41
CA TYR A 99 4.03 -15.85 -1.71
C TYR A 99 3.28 -16.28 -2.98
N PHE A 100 2.03 -15.83 -3.14
CA PHE A 100 1.22 -16.13 -4.32
C PHE A 100 1.82 -15.56 -5.62
N ILE A 101 2.35 -14.34 -5.57
CA ILE A 101 3.05 -13.73 -6.72
C ILE A 101 4.26 -14.57 -7.14
N VAL A 102 5.05 -15.05 -6.17
CA VAL A 102 6.20 -15.92 -6.45
C VAL A 102 5.76 -17.24 -7.07
N LEU A 103 4.72 -17.88 -6.53
CA LEU A 103 4.15 -19.10 -7.10
C LEU A 103 3.70 -18.90 -8.56
N MET A 104 2.94 -17.83 -8.82
CA MET A 104 2.47 -17.51 -10.16
C MET A 104 3.61 -17.21 -11.12
N LEU A 105 4.71 -16.64 -10.65
CA LEU A 105 5.89 -16.38 -11.47
C LEU A 105 6.64 -17.67 -11.82
N ILE A 106 6.74 -18.62 -10.88
CA ILE A 106 7.34 -19.94 -11.12
C ILE A 106 6.49 -20.73 -12.11
N GLU A 107 5.19 -20.85 -11.85
CA GLU A 107 4.26 -21.57 -12.73
C GLU A 107 4.19 -20.92 -14.12
N GLY A 108 4.12 -19.58 -14.19
CA GLY A 108 4.16 -18.85 -15.46
C GLY A 108 5.46 -19.05 -16.23
N GLY A 109 6.60 -19.10 -15.55
CA GLY A 109 7.90 -19.40 -16.15
C GLY A 109 7.99 -20.84 -16.65
N TYR A 110 7.48 -21.80 -15.86
CA TYR A 110 7.44 -23.22 -16.23
C TYR A 110 6.57 -23.44 -17.47
N LEU A 111 5.38 -22.82 -17.51
CA LEU A 111 4.49 -22.85 -18.67
C LEU A 111 5.14 -22.23 -19.91
N HIS A 112 5.81 -21.10 -19.77
CA HIS A 112 6.51 -20.46 -20.89
C HIS A 112 7.62 -21.34 -21.48
N LEU A 113 8.30 -22.13 -20.65
CA LEU A 113 9.37 -23.03 -21.08
C LEU A 113 8.85 -24.35 -21.68
N HIS A 114 7.79 -24.92 -21.11
CA HIS A 114 7.31 -26.27 -21.45
C HIS A 114 6.07 -26.33 -22.35
N MET A 115 5.30 -25.23 -22.46
CA MET A 115 4.17 -25.10 -23.39
C MET A 115 4.25 -23.77 -24.17
N PRO A 116 5.26 -23.59 -25.05
CA PRO A 116 5.47 -22.33 -25.76
C PRO A 116 4.43 -22.00 -26.85
N LEU A 117 3.44 -22.88 -27.08
CA LEU A 117 2.47 -22.80 -28.19
C LEU A 117 1.01 -22.63 -27.75
N VAL A 118 0.76 -22.39 -26.46
CA VAL A 118 -0.55 -21.98 -25.91
C VAL A 118 -0.46 -20.55 -25.39
#